data_AF-A0AAN6UU96-F1
#
_entry.id   AF-A0AAN6UU96-F1
#
_cell.length_a   1.000
_cell.length_b   1.000
_cell.length_c   1.000
_cell.angle_alpha   90.00
_cell.angle_beta   90.00
_cell.angle_gamma   90.00
#
_symmetry.space_group_name_H-M   'P 1'
#
loop_
_entity.id
_entity.type
_entity.pdbx_description
1 polymer ?
#
loop_
_entity_poly.entity_id
_entity_poly.type
_entity_poly.pdbx_seq_one_letter_code
_entity_poly.pdbx_strand_id
1 'polypeptide(L)'
;MTAKTPARWEGLTCTQRRIKDFTLDDNLSNLETTPRPSRRHEPVASAGALEFLPIEILHEVFHQLDLRSLTYLRLVNRHTIELVNGLPQFSDVIRHAFNALRGILVIGTGSCIS
;
A
#
# COMPACT_ATOMS: atom_id res chain seq x y z
N MET A 1 -47.38 -27.39 -7.38
CA MET A 1 -46.08 -27.94 -6.96
C MET A 1 -45.14 -26.76 -6.67
N THR A 2 -45.17 -26.26 -5.45
CA THR A 2 -44.37 -25.09 -5.03
C THR A 2 -43.18 -25.57 -4.22
N ALA A 3 -41.97 -25.46 -4.81
CA ALA A 3 -40.73 -25.84 -4.16
C ALA A 3 -40.46 -24.89 -2.98
N LYS A 4 -40.43 -25.45 -1.77
CA LYS A 4 -40.11 -24.76 -0.53
C LYS A 4 -38.58 -24.70 -0.40
N THR A 5 -38.00 -23.53 -0.64
CA THR A 5 -36.58 -23.26 -0.39
C THR A 5 -36.29 -23.44 1.11
N PRO A 6 -35.30 -24.25 1.53
CA PRO A 6 -35.02 -24.42 2.95
C PRO A 6 -34.35 -23.17 3.53
N ALA A 7 -35.03 -22.57 4.51
CA ALA A 7 -34.58 -21.49 5.37
C ALA A 7 -33.33 -21.91 6.18
N ARG A 8 -32.14 -21.84 5.58
CA ARG A 8 -30.89 -22.28 6.21
C ARG A 8 -29.93 -21.15 6.60
N TRP A 9 -30.18 -19.91 6.16
CA TRP A 9 -29.22 -18.81 6.32
C TRP A 9 -29.77 -17.56 7.02
N GLU A 10 -31.02 -17.59 7.50
CA GLU A 10 -31.71 -16.42 8.06
C GLU A 10 -31.24 -16.00 9.47
N GLY A 11 -30.24 -16.69 10.04
CA GLY A 11 -29.68 -16.39 11.38
C GLY A 11 -28.15 -16.25 11.44
N LEU A 12 -27.47 -16.24 10.29
CA LEU A 12 -26.00 -16.14 10.21
C LEU A 12 -25.51 -14.74 9.82
N THR A 13 -26.36 -13.72 9.94
CA THR A 13 -25.91 -12.34 9.91
C THR A 13 -25.26 -12.04 11.25
N CYS A 14 -23.94 -12.21 11.33
CA CYS A 14 -23.20 -11.62 12.44
C CYS A 14 -23.46 -10.12 12.34
N THR A 15 -24.32 -9.60 13.21
CA THR A 15 -24.47 -8.15 13.38
C THR A 15 -23.08 -7.68 13.77
N GLN A 16 -22.43 -6.93 12.87
CA GLN A 16 -21.09 -6.42 13.11
C GLN A 16 -21.19 -5.50 14.32
N ARG A 17 -20.95 -6.09 15.49
CA ARG A 17 -20.99 -5.40 16.77
C ARG A 17 -19.84 -4.42 16.65
N ARG A 18 -20.14 -3.13 16.57
CA ARG A 18 -19.17 -2.05 16.47
C ARG A 18 -18.44 -1.91 17.81
N ILE A 19 -17.68 -2.94 18.16
CA ILE A 19 -16.73 -2.96 19.26
C ILE A 19 -15.58 -2.09 18.79
N LYS A 20 -15.19 -1.10 19.60
CA LYS A 20 -13.99 -0.32 19.33
C LYS A 20 -12.80 -1.25 19.49
N ASP A 21 -12.28 -1.75 18.39
CA ASP A 21 -11.01 -2.47 18.34
C ASP A 21 -9.85 -1.46 18.24
N PHE A 22 -8.70 -1.86 18.78
CA PHE A 22 -7.47 -1.07 18.72
C PHE A 22 -6.65 -1.42 17.48
N THR A 23 -7.32 -1.85 16.41
CA THR A 23 -6.70 -2.19 15.13
C THR A 23 -6.22 -0.92 14.42
N LEU A 24 -5.25 -1.09 13.52
CA LEU A 24 -4.55 0.04 12.89
C LEU A 24 -5.42 0.84 11.91
N ASP A 25 -6.48 0.25 11.37
CA ASP A 25 -7.41 0.91 10.45
C ASP A 25 -8.11 2.14 11.06
N ASP A 26 -8.62 2.01 12.29
CA ASP A 26 -9.38 3.07 12.97
C ASP A 26 -8.51 4.02 13.83
N ASN A 27 -7.28 3.59 14.18
CA ASN A 27 -6.43 4.32 15.13
C ASN A 27 -5.24 5.06 14.47
N LEU A 28 -5.06 4.94 13.15
CA LEU A 28 -4.07 5.73 12.44
C LEU A 28 -4.65 7.11 12.09
N SER A 29 -3.89 8.18 12.38
CA SER A 29 -4.23 9.53 11.93
C SER A 29 -4.58 9.49 10.45
N ASN A 30 -5.69 10.12 10.05
CA ASN A 30 -6.10 10.18 8.66
C ASN A 30 -5.13 11.10 7.91
N LEU A 31 -3.93 10.58 7.64
CA LEU A 31 -2.92 11.20 6.80
C LEU A 31 -3.59 11.19 5.42
N GLU A 32 -4.08 12.33 4.97
CA GLU A 32 -4.68 12.48 3.65
C GLU A 32 -3.63 12.07 2.59
N THR A 33 -3.53 10.79 2.32
CA THR A 33 -2.53 10.20 1.42
C THR A 33 -3.25 9.27 0.48
N THR A 34 -4.21 9.84 -0.22
CA THR A 34 -4.27 9.58 -1.64
C THR A 34 -4.39 10.93 -2.32
N PRO A 35 -3.40 11.39 -3.11
CA PRO A 35 -3.79 12.21 -4.24
C PRO A 35 -4.79 11.33 -4.99
N ARG A 36 -6.06 11.76 -5.05
CA ARG A 36 -7.04 11.29 -6.02
C ARG A 36 -6.27 11.02 -7.31
N PRO A 37 -6.45 9.87 -8.01
CA PRO A 37 -5.75 9.60 -9.25
C PRO A 37 -6.00 10.76 -10.19
N SER A 38 -5.07 11.71 -10.17
CA SER A 38 -5.13 12.95 -10.88
C SER A 38 -4.85 12.51 -12.29
N ARG A 39 -5.82 12.73 -13.19
CA ARG A 39 -5.80 12.36 -14.62
C ARG A 39 -4.39 12.03 -15.08
N ARG A 40 -4.20 10.78 -15.54
CA ARG A 40 -2.95 10.20 -16.03
C ARG A 40 -2.27 11.14 -17.04
N HIS A 41 -1.53 12.12 -16.52
CA HIS A 41 -0.60 12.90 -17.28
C HIS A 41 0.72 12.16 -17.15
N GLU A 42 1.30 11.81 -18.30
CA GLU A 42 2.65 11.30 -18.43
C GLU A 42 3.59 12.09 -17.50
N PRO A 43 4.47 11.42 -16.74
CA PRO A 43 5.44 12.08 -15.89
C PRO A 43 6.25 13.10 -16.72
N VAL A 44 6.13 14.39 -16.39
CA VAL A 44 6.88 15.44 -17.09
C VAL A 44 8.34 15.51 -16.62
N ALA A 45 8.62 14.96 -15.43
CA ALA A 45 9.95 14.93 -14.83
C ALA A 45 10.55 13.52 -14.94
N SER A 46 11.81 13.44 -15.38
CA SER A 46 12.61 12.21 -15.38
C SER A 46 12.91 11.74 -13.95
N ALA A 47 13.10 10.44 -13.75
CA ALA A 47 13.66 9.89 -12.51
C ALA A 47 15.19 10.13 -12.37
N GLY A 48 15.78 10.88 -13.30
CA GLY A 48 17.19 11.22 -13.33
C GLY A 48 18.04 9.99 -13.61
N ALA A 49 19.12 9.83 -12.85
CA ALA A 49 20.06 8.71 -13.02
C ALA A 49 19.40 7.32 -12.89
N LEU A 50 18.31 7.21 -12.14
CA LEU A 50 17.59 5.94 -11.94
C LEU A 50 16.94 5.44 -13.24
N GLU A 51 16.60 6.31 -14.18
CA GLU A 51 15.95 5.95 -15.45
C GLU A 51 16.93 5.28 -16.43
N PHE A 52 18.23 5.52 -16.26
CA PHE A 52 19.28 4.95 -17.11
C PHE A 52 19.80 3.60 -16.61
N LEU A 53 19.37 3.16 -15.42
CA LEU A 53 19.77 1.89 -14.85
C LEU A 53 18.91 0.74 -15.39
N PRO A 54 19.50 -0.43 -15.68
CA PRO A 54 18.73 -1.64 -15.95
C PRO A 54 17.80 -1.97 -14.78
N ILE A 55 16.64 -2.54 -15.07
CA ILE A 55 15.62 -2.85 -14.07
C ILE A 55 16.13 -3.81 -12.99
N GLU A 56 17.04 -4.70 -13.34
CA GLU A 56 17.69 -5.64 -12.42
C GLU A 56 18.49 -4.89 -11.36
N ILE A 57 19.24 -3.87 -11.76
CA ILE A 57 20.03 -3.04 -10.85
C ILE A 57 19.12 -2.19 -9.97
N LEU A 58 18.03 -1.64 -10.54
CA LEU A 58 17.04 -0.90 -9.76
C LEU A 58 16.40 -1.78 -8.69
N HIS A 59 16.03 -3.02 -9.05
CA HIS A 59 15.49 -3.97 -8.08
C HIS A 59 16.49 -4.30 -6.98
N GLU A 60 17.76 -4.56 -7.32
CA GLU A 60 18.80 -4.83 -6.32
C GLU A 60 18.96 -3.67 -5.35
N VAL A 61 19.01 -2.43 -5.86
CA VAL A 61 19.09 -1.21 -5.05
C VAL A 61 17.86 -1.09 -4.15
N PHE A 62 16.66 -1.29 -4.70
CA PHE A 62 15.42 -1.19 -3.93
C PHE A 62 15.30 -2.26 -2.84
N HIS A 63 15.85 -3.47 -3.05
CA HIS A 63 15.91 -4.51 -2.01
C HIS A 63 16.86 -4.15 -0.85
N GLN A 64 17.81 -3.24 -1.07
CA GLN A 64 18.71 -2.77 -0.01
C GLN A 64 18.15 -1.56 0.76
N LEU A 65 17.05 -0.98 0.28
CA LEU A 65 16.42 0.18 0.92
C LEU A 65 15.43 -0.28 1.99
N ASP A 66 15.46 0.42 3.12
CA ASP A 66 14.44 0.24 4.15
C ASP A 66 13.04 0.71 3.67
N LEU A 67 11.98 0.20 4.32
CA LEU A 67 10.59 0.53 3.95
C LEU A 67 10.31 2.03 3.98
N ARG A 68 10.98 2.77 4.87
CA ARG A 68 10.87 4.24 4.95
C ARG A 68 11.42 4.89 3.69
N SER A 69 12.62 4.51 3.27
CA SER A 69 13.34 5.06 2.11
C SER A 69 12.61 4.72 0.82
N LEU A 70 12.09 3.49 0.68
CA LEU A 70 11.22 3.11 -0.43
C LEU A 70 9.96 3.97 -0.47
N THR A 71 9.33 4.21 0.67
CA THR A 71 8.14 5.07 0.73
C THR A 71 8.46 6.51 0.37
N TYR A 72 9.59 7.06 0.84
CA TYR A 72 10.02 8.41 0.47
C TYR A 72 10.38 8.52 -1.02
N LEU A 73 11.09 7.54 -1.58
CA LEU A 73 11.42 7.50 -3.01
C LEU A 73 10.15 7.56 -3.87
N ARG A 74 9.10 6.85 -3.43
CA ARG A 74 7.77 6.87 -4.05
C ARG A 74 7.10 8.24 -4.00
N LEU A 75 7.48 9.14 -3.10
CA LEU A 75 6.93 10.50 -3.00
C LEU A 75 7.71 11.53 -3.84
N VAL A 76 8.90 11.20 -4.34
CA VAL A 76 9.76 12.16 -5.08
C VAL A 76 9.20 12.49 -6.46
N ASN A 77 8.80 11.49 -7.25
CA ASN A 77 8.33 11.66 -8.62
C ASN A 77 7.30 10.59 -8.98
N ARG A 78 6.42 10.86 -9.95
CA ARG A 78 5.51 9.86 -10.51
C ARG A 78 6.26 8.70 -11.16
N HIS A 79 7.38 8.98 -11.83
CA HIS A 79 8.20 7.93 -12.41
C HIS A 79 8.81 7.02 -11.33
N THR A 80 9.22 7.58 -10.18
CA THR A 80 9.71 6.74 -9.07
C THR A 80 8.59 5.95 -8.40
N ILE A 81 7.32 6.41 -8.46
CA ILE A 81 6.16 5.59 -8.08
C ILE A 81 6.08 4.35 -8.94
N GLU A 82 6.18 4.50 -10.26
CA GLU A 82 6.08 3.39 -11.21
C GLU A 82 7.22 2.40 -11.01
N LEU A 83 8.46 2.88 -10.85
CA LEU A 83 9.61 2.03 -10.57
C LEU A 83 9.45 1.23 -9.27
N VAL A 84 9.02 1.87 -8.18
CA VAL A 84 8.84 1.19 -6.89
C VAL A 84 7.66 0.22 -6.92
N ASN A 85 6.56 0.57 -7.59
CA ASN A 85 5.42 -0.33 -7.76
C ASN A 85 5.73 -1.51 -8.69
N GLY A 86 6.77 -1.40 -9.53
CA GLY A 86 7.30 -2.50 -10.34
C GLY A 86 7.91 -3.62 -9.50
N LEU A 87 8.27 -3.34 -8.25
CA LEU A 87 8.83 -4.33 -7.33
C LEU A 87 7.71 -5.18 -6.71
N PRO A 88 7.60 -6.48 -7.05
CA PRO A 88 6.42 -7.28 -6.71
C PRO A 88 6.18 -7.38 -5.21
N GLN A 89 7.26 -7.54 -4.44
CA GLN A 89 7.20 -7.71 -2.98
C GLN A 89 6.63 -6.47 -2.30
N PHE A 90 7.10 -5.28 -2.71
CA PHE A 90 6.61 -4.03 -2.16
C PHE A 90 5.17 -3.72 -2.60
N SER A 91 4.83 -4.07 -3.85
CA SER A 91 3.46 -3.95 -4.36
C SER A 91 2.48 -4.82 -3.58
N ASP A 92 2.87 -6.05 -3.22
CA ASP A 92 2.05 -6.93 -2.38
C ASP A 92 1.91 -6.41 -0.95
N VAL A 93 2.96 -5.81 -0.37
CA VAL A 93 2.88 -5.15 0.94
C VAL A 93 1.90 -3.97 0.88
N ILE A 94 1.95 -3.12 -0.15
CA ILE A 94 0.99 -2.03 -0.31
C ILE A 94 -0.43 -2.59 -0.46
N ARG A 95 -0.61 -3.66 -1.23
CA ARG A 95 -1.92 -4.23 -1.53
C ARG A 95 -2.60 -4.86 -0.32
N HIS A 96 -1.84 -5.60 0.49
CA HIS A 96 -2.40 -6.42 1.58
C HIS A 96 -2.16 -5.84 2.96
N ALA A 97 -1.09 -5.07 3.14
CA ALA A 97 -0.60 -4.62 4.45
C ALA A 97 -0.49 -3.09 4.53
N PHE A 98 -1.29 -2.35 3.76
CA PHE A 98 -1.23 -0.88 3.72
C PHE A 98 -1.31 -0.23 5.11
N ASN A 99 -2.26 -0.67 5.95
CA ASN A 99 -2.43 -0.12 7.30
C ASN A 99 -1.25 -0.46 8.22
N ALA A 100 -0.64 -1.64 8.06
CA ALA A 100 0.56 -2.00 8.79
C ALA A 100 1.76 -1.14 8.36
N LEU A 101 1.95 -0.95 7.05
CA LEU A 101 2.97 -0.04 6.51
C LEU A 101 2.80 1.38 7.05
N ARG A 102 1.56 1.90 7.07
CA ARG A 102 1.27 3.21 7.67
C ARG A 102 1.63 3.26 9.15
N GLY A 103 1.26 2.24 9.93
CA GLY A 103 1.63 2.16 11.34
C GLY A 103 3.14 2.18 11.56
N ILE A 104 3.89 1.39 10.79
CA ILE A 104 5.36 1.33 10.82
C ILE A 104 5.97 2.71 10.54
N LEU A 105 5.43 3.45 9.57
CA LEU A 105 5.91 4.79 9.21
C LEU A 105 5.58 5.82 10.30
N VAL A 106 4.36 5.79 10.84
CA VAL A 106 3.90 6.72 11.91
C VAL A 106 4.68 6.53 13.20
N ILE A 107 4.94 5.28 13.60
CA ILE A 107 5.72 4.96 14.81
C ILE A 107 7.21 5.22 14.57
N GLY A 108 7.63 5.33 13.32
CA GLY A 108 8.98 5.68 12.95
C GLY A 108 9.95 4.48 12.94
N THR A 109 9.44 3.26 12.82
CA THR A 109 10.25 2.02 12.80
C THR A 109 10.57 1.53 11.39
N GLY A 110 10.06 2.20 10.35
CA GLY A 110 10.29 1.80 8.96
C GLY A 110 11.76 1.82 8.50
N SER A 111 12.68 2.45 9.23
CA SER A 111 14.11 2.39 8.95
C SER A 111 14.82 1.15 9.51
N CYS A 112 14.13 0.37 10.34
CA CYS A 112 14.66 -0.84 10.95
C CYS A 112 14.26 -2.11 10.17
N ILE A 113 13.52 -1.95 9.06
CA ILE A 113 12.98 -3.04 8.24
C ILE A 113 13.56 -2.85 6.84
N SER A 114 14.57 -3.66 6.54
CA SER A 114 15.25 -3.79 5.25
C SER A 114 14.88 -5.13 4.62
#